data_AF-A0A355FUR6-F1
#
_entry.id   AF-A0A355FUR6-F1
#
_cell.length_a   1.000
_cell.length_b   1.000
_cell.length_c   1.000
_cell.angle_alpha   90.00
_cell.angle_beta   90.00
_cell.angle_gamma   90.00
#
_symmetry.space_group_name_H-M   'P 1'
#
loop_
_entity.id
_entity.type
_entity.pdbx_description
1 polymer ?
#
loop_
_entity_poly.entity_id
_entity_poly.type
_entity_poly.pdbx_seq_one_letter_code
_entity_poly.pdbx_strand_id
1 'polypeptide(L)'
;WRDAGTGAWSEASVPSDLEVGKLWPRMAAGGEDGNSLHVICITTPTGNGGVVHNGQDGSLLYYRSQDGGDSWDIIDHSFADLDSSNFANFSGDTYAIHARGNTVAFASFNDFSDSFVMISQDNGETWAKQLLVDFPVDLYVADMGLPEGEEFAEDYNDDGLFQEYFNTDGAGDVHIDTYGQVHVSYGSMYYMDADTIDGTTSYFPGTNGLAYWNESMGADSAQIIGYSFDYDESGTLDFDEIAAYYVGCAGFPSIASDAAGNL
;
A
#
# COMPACT_ATOMS: atom_id res chain seq x y z
N TRP A 1 -24.07 -19.88 0.77
CA TRP A 1 -23.45 -19.89 2.10
C TRP A 1 -23.14 -21.34 2.47
N ARG A 2 -21.90 -21.63 2.89
CA ARG A 2 -21.49 -22.93 3.46
C ARG A 2 -21.15 -22.69 4.92
N ASP A 3 -21.53 -23.62 5.80
CA ASP A 3 -21.16 -23.53 7.21
C ASP A 3 -19.64 -23.69 7.37
N ALA A 4 -19.00 -22.71 7.99
CA ALA A 4 -17.57 -22.75 8.28
C ALA A 4 -17.22 -24.03 9.08
N GLY A 5 -16.12 -24.70 8.69
CA GLY A 5 -15.59 -25.88 9.41
C GLY A 5 -16.30 -27.21 9.17
N THR A 6 -17.30 -27.28 8.28
CA THR A 6 -18.05 -28.52 8.00
C THR A 6 -17.60 -29.27 6.74
N GLY A 7 -16.76 -28.64 5.91
CA GLY A 7 -16.24 -29.21 4.66
C GLY A 7 -14.87 -29.89 4.81
N ALA A 8 -14.52 -30.74 3.84
CA ALA A 8 -13.14 -31.21 3.69
C ALA A 8 -12.23 -30.04 3.30
N TRP A 9 -11.08 -29.94 3.94
CA TRP A 9 -10.04 -28.97 3.58
C TRP A 9 -9.14 -29.56 2.50
N SER A 10 -8.82 -28.76 1.49
CA SER A 10 -7.79 -29.03 0.51
C SER A 10 -6.83 -27.84 0.45
N GLU A 11 -5.58 -28.13 0.15
CA GLU A 11 -4.55 -27.13 -0.08
C GLU A 11 -3.98 -27.31 -1.49
N ALA A 12 -3.61 -26.20 -2.11
CA ALA A 12 -2.93 -26.17 -3.39
C ALA A 12 -1.97 -24.97 -3.42
N SER A 13 -0.90 -25.09 -4.19
CA SER A 13 -0.01 -23.97 -4.46
C SER A 13 -0.59 -23.09 -5.55
N VAL A 14 -0.55 -21.76 -5.36
CA VAL A 14 -0.80 -20.81 -6.47
C VAL A 14 0.36 -20.97 -7.48
N PRO A 15 0.09 -21.29 -8.75
CA PRO A 15 1.11 -21.55 -9.75
C PRO A 15 2.05 -20.35 -9.96
N SER A 16 3.26 -20.64 -10.44
CA SER A 16 4.30 -19.65 -10.72
C SER A 16 5.36 -20.26 -11.62
N ASP A 17 5.87 -19.45 -12.54
CA ASP A 17 7.04 -19.69 -13.38
C ASP A 17 8.31 -19.03 -12.80
N LEU A 18 8.21 -18.37 -11.64
CA LEU A 18 9.36 -17.76 -10.95
C LEU A 18 10.35 -18.83 -10.45
N GLU A 19 11.64 -18.50 -10.55
CA GLU A 19 12.73 -19.38 -10.12
C GLU A 19 12.77 -19.62 -8.60
N VAL A 20 12.59 -18.56 -7.80
CA VAL A 20 12.72 -18.62 -6.33
C VAL A 20 11.37 -18.56 -5.60
N GLY A 21 10.37 -17.90 -6.20
CA GLY A 21 9.02 -17.80 -5.65
C GLY A 21 8.64 -16.38 -5.23
N LYS A 22 7.66 -16.31 -4.33
CA LYS A 22 6.95 -15.10 -3.93
C LYS A 22 6.62 -15.11 -2.44
N LEU A 23 6.53 -13.93 -1.85
CA LEU A 23 6.32 -13.71 -0.42
C LEU A 23 5.20 -12.70 -0.15
N TRP A 24 4.68 -12.71 1.08
CA TRP A 24 3.70 -11.77 1.61
C TRP A 24 2.36 -11.65 0.83
N PRO A 25 1.70 -12.77 0.47
CA PRO A 25 0.48 -12.69 -0.33
C PRO A 25 -0.69 -12.05 0.42
N ARG A 26 -1.47 -11.23 -0.29
CA ARG A 26 -2.82 -10.79 0.07
C ARG A 26 -3.81 -11.33 -0.94
N MET A 27 -5.02 -11.68 -0.49
CA MET A 27 -6.04 -12.29 -1.34
C MET A 27 -7.41 -11.69 -1.06
N ALA A 28 -8.18 -11.45 -2.12
CA ALA A 28 -9.59 -11.08 -2.05
C ALA A 28 -10.44 -11.97 -2.97
N ALA A 29 -11.67 -12.26 -2.56
CA ALA A 29 -12.64 -12.97 -3.37
C ALA A 29 -13.60 -11.98 -4.05
N GLY A 30 -13.86 -12.17 -5.34
CA GLY A 30 -14.66 -11.28 -6.19
C GLY A 30 -15.39 -12.04 -7.30
N GLY A 31 -15.64 -11.35 -8.42
CA GLY A 31 -16.45 -11.84 -9.53
C GLY A 31 -17.95 -11.74 -9.27
N GLU A 32 -18.75 -11.69 -10.35
CA GLU A 32 -20.23 -11.65 -10.26
C GLU A 32 -20.82 -12.82 -9.45
N ASP A 33 -20.18 -13.99 -9.49
CA ASP A 33 -20.61 -15.19 -8.79
C ASP A 33 -19.86 -15.43 -7.46
N GLY A 34 -18.91 -14.57 -7.11
CA GLY A 34 -18.10 -14.67 -5.91
C GLY A 34 -16.98 -15.73 -5.97
N ASN A 35 -16.69 -16.30 -7.15
CA ASN A 35 -15.69 -17.36 -7.30
C ASN A 35 -14.35 -16.87 -7.87
N SER A 36 -14.18 -15.59 -8.18
CA SER A 36 -12.86 -15.07 -8.52
C SER A 36 -12.00 -14.99 -7.25
N LEU A 37 -10.74 -15.42 -7.35
CA LEU A 37 -9.70 -15.14 -6.36
C LEU A 37 -8.67 -14.21 -7.00
N HIS A 38 -8.41 -13.08 -6.34
CA HIS A 38 -7.39 -12.12 -6.74
C HIS A 38 -6.29 -12.15 -5.71
N VAL A 39 -5.04 -12.31 -6.15
CA VAL A 39 -3.88 -12.36 -5.25
C VAL A 39 -2.85 -11.34 -5.70
N ILE A 40 -2.32 -10.60 -4.73
CA ILE A 40 -1.12 -9.80 -4.90
C ILE A 40 -0.04 -10.28 -3.94
N CYS A 41 1.21 -10.17 -4.35
CA CYS A 41 2.38 -10.49 -3.54
C CYS A 41 3.61 -9.86 -4.19
N ILE A 42 4.79 -10.01 -3.58
CA ILE A 42 6.05 -9.63 -4.23
C ILE A 42 6.91 -10.86 -4.54
N THR A 43 7.75 -10.76 -5.57
CA THR A 43 8.82 -11.75 -5.77
C THR A 43 9.71 -11.79 -4.53
N THR A 44 10.24 -12.97 -4.17
CA THR A 44 11.16 -13.08 -3.03
C THR A 44 12.33 -12.09 -3.23
N PRO A 45 12.53 -11.11 -2.32
CA PRO A 45 13.65 -10.17 -2.44
C PRO A 45 14.99 -10.84 -2.11
N THR A 46 16.11 -10.29 -2.58
CA THR A 46 17.47 -10.84 -2.36
C THR A 46 17.81 -10.96 -0.88
N GLY A 47 17.37 -9.98 -0.06
CA GLY A 47 17.50 -10.01 1.39
C GLY A 47 16.82 -11.21 2.07
N ASN A 48 15.86 -11.84 1.38
CA ASN A 48 15.14 -13.04 1.82
C ASN A 48 15.56 -14.31 1.07
N GLY A 49 16.73 -14.30 0.42
CA GLY A 49 17.24 -15.44 -0.37
C GLY A 49 16.67 -15.51 -1.79
N GLY A 50 16.06 -14.42 -2.25
CA GLY A 50 15.51 -14.25 -3.59
C GLY A 50 16.52 -13.77 -4.63
N VAL A 51 15.97 -13.31 -5.76
CA VAL A 51 16.73 -12.75 -6.88
C VAL A 51 15.99 -11.55 -7.47
N VAL A 52 16.74 -10.61 -8.02
CA VAL A 52 16.20 -9.48 -8.79
C VAL A 52 15.37 -10.01 -9.96
N HIS A 53 14.11 -9.58 -10.04
CA HIS A 53 13.17 -9.95 -11.09
C HIS A 53 12.91 -8.74 -12.00
N ASN A 54 13.19 -8.87 -13.30
CA ASN A 54 12.98 -7.80 -14.28
C ASN A 54 13.54 -6.41 -13.87
N GLY A 55 14.67 -6.42 -13.15
CA GLY A 55 15.34 -5.21 -12.69
C GLY A 55 14.85 -4.64 -11.36
N GLN A 56 13.89 -5.28 -10.67
CA GLN A 56 13.43 -4.89 -9.33
C GLN A 56 13.76 -5.97 -8.30
N ASP A 57 14.12 -5.56 -7.10
CA ASP A 57 14.34 -6.47 -5.97
C ASP A 57 13.09 -6.54 -5.09
N GLY A 58 12.11 -7.35 -5.50
CA GLY A 58 10.76 -7.37 -4.92
C GLY A 58 9.74 -6.72 -5.84
N SER A 59 9.48 -7.33 -7.00
CA SER A 59 8.42 -6.88 -7.92
C SER A 59 7.03 -7.23 -7.39
N LEU A 60 6.08 -6.29 -7.42
CA LEU A 60 4.67 -6.58 -7.15
C LEU A 60 4.05 -7.36 -8.31
N LEU A 61 3.40 -8.47 -7.97
CA LEU A 61 2.79 -9.39 -8.93
C LEU A 61 1.30 -9.58 -8.64
N TYR A 62 0.55 -9.86 -9.69
CA TYR A 62 -0.88 -10.17 -9.63
C TYR A 62 -1.19 -11.57 -10.18
N TYR A 63 -2.18 -12.22 -9.57
CA TYR A 63 -2.70 -13.52 -9.98
C TYR A 63 -4.22 -13.50 -9.93
N ARG A 64 -4.83 -14.30 -10.79
CA ARG A 64 -6.28 -14.50 -10.81
C ARG A 64 -6.63 -15.97 -11.03
N SER A 65 -7.61 -16.41 -10.28
CA SER A 65 -8.45 -17.56 -10.58
C SER A 65 -9.89 -17.07 -10.73
N GLN A 66 -10.67 -17.68 -11.61
CA GLN A 66 -12.10 -17.39 -11.79
C GLN A 66 -13.01 -18.56 -11.35
N ASP A 67 -12.42 -19.61 -10.79
CA ASP A 67 -13.09 -20.87 -10.46
C ASP A 67 -12.78 -21.35 -9.03
N GLY A 68 -12.61 -20.40 -8.11
CA GLY A 68 -12.40 -20.68 -6.69
C GLY A 68 -11.04 -21.31 -6.37
N GLY A 69 -10.06 -21.17 -7.26
CA GLY A 69 -8.70 -21.68 -7.11
C GLY A 69 -8.44 -23.03 -7.78
N ASP A 70 -9.39 -23.57 -8.54
CA ASP A 70 -9.23 -24.82 -9.30
C ASP A 70 -8.22 -24.65 -10.45
N SER A 71 -8.24 -23.49 -11.13
CA SER A 71 -7.27 -23.08 -12.14
C SER A 71 -6.96 -21.58 -12.05
N TRP A 72 -5.83 -21.18 -12.66
CA TRP A 72 -5.33 -19.81 -12.63
C TRP A 72 -5.06 -19.36 -14.06
N ASP A 73 -5.81 -18.36 -14.51
CA ASP A 73 -5.76 -17.83 -15.85
C ASP A 73 -4.77 -16.65 -15.97
N ILE A 74 -4.49 -15.98 -14.84
CA ILE A 74 -3.41 -14.98 -14.72
C ILE A 74 -2.41 -15.45 -13.66
N ILE A 75 -1.14 -15.54 -14.05
CA ILE A 75 -0.02 -15.92 -13.19
C ILE A 75 1.16 -14.97 -13.38
N ASP A 76 1.86 -14.67 -12.28
CA ASP A 76 3.07 -13.83 -12.25
C ASP A 76 2.93 -12.50 -13.04
N HIS A 77 1.75 -11.89 -13.04
CA HIS A 77 1.50 -10.71 -13.86
C HIS A 77 2.19 -9.49 -13.28
N SER A 78 3.10 -8.89 -14.06
CA SER A 78 3.69 -7.59 -13.77
C SER A 78 2.95 -6.49 -14.54
N PHE A 79 2.79 -5.33 -13.90
CA PHE A 79 2.19 -4.15 -14.51
C PHE A 79 3.28 -3.23 -15.05
N ALA A 80 3.10 -2.70 -16.26
CA ALA A 80 4.05 -1.72 -16.82
C ALA A 80 4.18 -0.47 -15.93
N ASP A 81 3.06 -0.01 -15.36
CA ASP A 81 3.05 1.17 -14.47
C ASP A 81 3.77 0.95 -13.12
N LEU A 82 4.12 -0.30 -12.80
CA LEU A 82 4.74 -0.74 -11.54
C LEU A 82 6.11 -1.41 -11.75
N ASP A 83 6.66 -1.38 -12.97
CA ASP A 83 7.93 -2.03 -13.28
C ASP A 83 9.17 -1.20 -12.85
N SER A 84 10.37 -1.71 -13.15
CA SER A 84 11.65 -1.07 -12.79
C SER A 84 11.88 0.31 -13.41
N SER A 85 11.05 0.74 -14.37
CA SER A 85 11.11 2.12 -14.89
C SER A 85 10.37 3.12 -14.02
N ASN A 86 9.52 2.67 -13.08
CA ASN A 86 8.71 3.51 -12.20
C ASN A 86 9.01 3.27 -10.72
N PHE A 87 9.30 2.03 -10.31
CA PHE A 87 9.57 1.68 -8.91
C PHE A 87 10.85 0.84 -8.78
N ALA A 88 11.69 1.17 -7.81
CA ALA A 88 12.91 0.40 -7.55
C ALA A 88 12.60 -0.99 -6.97
N ASN A 89 11.63 -1.07 -6.06
CA ASN A 89 11.17 -2.27 -5.38
C ASN A 89 9.80 -2.02 -4.72
N PHE A 90 9.20 -3.09 -4.19
CA PHE A 90 8.08 -3.04 -3.28
C PHE A 90 8.42 -3.81 -1.99
N SER A 91 8.02 -3.25 -0.85
CA SER A 91 8.19 -3.89 0.45
C SER A 91 7.08 -4.90 0.76
N GLY A 92 7.39 -5.90 1.57
CA GLY A 92 6.39 -6.84 2.07
C GLY A 92 5.41 -6.18 3.04
N ASP A 93 4.16 -6.64 3.04
CA ASP A 93 3.11 -6.19 3.96
C ASP A 93 2.71 -4.69 3.89
N THR A 94 3.15 -3.97 2.86
CA THR A 94 2.80 -2.55 2.63
C THR A 94 1.68 -2.37 1.59
N TYR A 95 0.83 -3.37 1.42
CA TYR A 95 -0.26 -3.35 0.44
C TYR A 95 -1.50 -4.09 0.92
N ALA A 96 -2.65 -3.66 0.41
CA ALA A 96 -3.95 -4.24 0.68
C ALA A 96 -4.72 -4.49 -0.61
N ILE A 97 -5.65 -5.45 -0.61
CA ILE A 97 -6.52 -5.77 -1.75
C ILE A 97 -7.94 -6.04 -1.27
N HIS A 98 -8.91 -5.54 -2.03
CA HIS A 98 -10.32 -5.83 -1.84
C HIS A 98 -11.03 -6.03 -3.18
N ALA A 99 -12.07 -6.85 -3.18
CA ALA A 99 -12.87 -7.13 -4.36
C ALA A 99 -14.35 -7.19 -3.99
N ARG A 100 -15.21 -6.66 -4.86
CA ARG A 100 -16.67 -6.73 -4.73
C ARG A 100 -17.30 -6.81 -6.11
N GLY A 101 -17.95 -7.93 -6.41
CA GLY A 101 -18.41 -8.20 -7.77
C GLY A 101 -17.22 -8.14 -8.73
N ASN A 102 -17.36 -7.44 -9.86
CA ASN A 102 -16.27 -7.29 -10.82
C ASN A 102 -15.27 -6.18 -10.46
N THR A 103 -15.54 -5.35 -9.45
CA THR A 103 -14.58 -4.31 -9.05
C THR A 103 -13.51 -4.93 -8.15
N VAL A 104 -12.25 -4.70 -8.48
CA VAL A 104 -11.08 -5.13 -7.72
C VAL A 104 -10.18 -3.93 -7.54
N ALA A 105 -9.70 -3.70 -6.32
CA ALA A 105 -8.77 -2.64 -6.03
C ALA A 105 -7.66 -3.15 -5.13
N PHE A 106 -6.42 -2.75 -5.42
CA PHE A 106 -5.32 -2.89 -4.49
C PHE A 106 -4.57 -1.58 -4.34
N ALA A 107 -4.07 -1.32 -3.13
CA ALA A 107 -3.28 -0.14 -2.83
C ALA A 107 -1.87 -0.53 -2.34
N SER A 108 -0.88 0.28 -2.68
CA SER A 108 0.48 0.21 -2.14
C SER A 108 0.74 1.47 -1.31
N PHE A 109 1.22 1.25 -0.10
CA PHE A 109 1.52 2.27 0.90
C PHE A 109 3.04 2.35 1.02
N ASN A 110 3.66 3.25 0.27
CA ASN A 110 5.10 3.33 0.16
C ASN A 110 5.67 4.48 1.01
N ASP A 111 6.99 4.45 1.18
CA ASP A 111 7.78 5.41 1.94
C ASP A 111 8.41 6.50 1.03
N PHE A 112 9.48 6.17 0.31
CA PHE A 112 10.20 7.07 -0.60
C PHE A 112 9.84 6.81 -2.07
N SER A 113 8.59 6.45 -2.33
CA SER A 113 8.03 6.35 -3.69
C SER A 113 6.53 6.60 -3.63
N ASP A 114 5.92 6.85 -4.79
CA ASP A 114 4.49 7.06 -4.90
C ASP A 114 3.68 6.00 -4.16
N SER A 115 2.73 6.46 -3.35
CA SER A 115 1.67 5.59 -2.84
C SER A 115 0.48 5.68 -3.77
N PHE A 116 -0.13 4.55 -4.11
CA PHE A 116 -1.13 4.50 -5.18
C PHE A 116 -2.19 3.44 -4.94
N VAL A 117 -3.26 3.53 -5.73
CA VAL A 117 -4.28 2.50 -5.89
C VAL A 117 -4.36 2.07 -7.36
N MET A 118 -4.48 0.77 -7.58
CA MET A 118 -4.80 0.14 -8.85
C MET A 118 -6.25 -0.32 -8.80
N ILE A 119 -7.05 0.09 -9.78
CA ILE A 119 -8.48 -0.22 -9.83
C ILE A 119 -8.81 -0.93 -11.14
N SER A 120 -9.46 -2.09 -11.04
CA SER A 120 -10.09 -2.80 -12.14
C SER A 120 -11.60 -2.80 -11.95
N GLN A 121 -12.33 -2.52 -13.03
CA GLN A 121 -13.80 -2.56 -13.07
C GLN A 121 -14.34 -3.81 -13.80
N ASP A 122 -13.45 -4.69 -14.24
CA ASP A 122 -13.73 -5.82 -15.13
C ASP A 122 -13.06 -7.11 -14.63
N ASN A 123 -13.14 -7.35 -13.32
CA ASN A 123 -12.69 -8.59 -12.67
C ASN A 123 -11.19 -8.87 -12.88
N GLY A 124 -10.38 -7.81 -12.97
CA GLY A 124 -8.93 -7.87 -13.09
C GLY A 124 -8.38 -7.98 -14.52
N GLU A 125 -9.21 -7.78 -15.56
CA GLU A 125 -8.73 -7.78 -16.96
C GLU A 125 -7.94 -6.52 -17.30
N THR A 126 -8.46 -5.36 -16.92
CA THR A 126 -7.84 -4.06 -17.15
C THR A 126 -7.76 -3.27 -15.85
N TRP A 127 -6.73 -2.43 -15.76
CA TRP A 127 -6.39 -1.69 -14.54
C TRP A 127 -6.09 -0.23 -14.86
N ALA A 128 -6.45 0.66 -13.94
CA ALA A 128 -6.07 2.05 -13.94
C ALA A 128 -5.34 2.40 -12.63
N LYS A 129 -4.19 3.04 -12.74
CA LYS A 129 -3.44 3.59 -11.60
C LYS A 129 -3.99 4.97 -11.22
N GLN A 130 -4.15 5.23 -9.93
CA GLN A 130 -4.34 6.57 -9.37
C GLN A 130 -3.40 6.76 -8.19
N LEU A 131 -2.81 7.94 -8.07
CA LEU A 131 -1.93 8.27 -6.95
C LEU A 131 -2.76 8.64 -5.72
N LEU A 132 -2.31 8.15 -4.56
CA LEU A 132 -2.75 8.59 -3.24
C LEU A 132 -1.85 9.73 -2.77
N VAL A 133 -0.55 9.52 -2.89
CA VAL A 133 0.52 10.49 -2.61
C VAL A 133 1.54 10.40 -3.75
N ASP A 134 1.84 11.53 -4.38
CA ASP A 134 2.88 11.71 -5.41
C ASP A 134 4.20 12.07 -4.70
N PHE A 135 5.15 11.13 -4.68
CA PHE A 135 6.43 11.38 -4.01
C PHE A 135 7.33 12.20 -4.95
N PRO A 136 8.01 13.26 -4.47
CA PRO A 136 8.59 14.28 -5.35
C PRO A 136 9.72 13.81 -6.28
N VAL A 137 10.27 12.60 -6.05
CA VAL A 137 11.36 12.03 -6.85
C VAL A 137 11.05 10.58 -7.18
N ASP A 138 10.84 10.30 -8.47
CA ASP A 138 10.71 8.94 -8.99
C ASP A 138 11.99 8.12 -8.77
N LEU A 139 11.82 6.82 -8.53
CA LEU A 139 12.91 5.85 -8.33
C LEU A 139 13.89 6.29 -7.25
N TYR A 140 13.40 6.99 -6.22
CA TYR A 140 14.25 7.49 -5.17
C TYR A 140 15.02 6.36 -4.46
N VAL A 141 16.31 6.58 -4.21
CA VAL A 141 17.16 5.76 -3.34
C VAL A 141 17.94 6.70 -2.43
N ALA A 142 18.29 6.21 -1.24
CA ALA A 142 19.04 6.98 -0.24
C ALA A 142 20.23 7.70 -0.86
N ASP A 143 20.50 8.92 -0.41
CA ASP A 143 21.57 9.81 -0.87
C ASP A 143 21.40 10.41 -2.29
N MET A 144 20.27 10.21 -2.98
CA MET A 144 20.08 10.87 -4.29
C MET A 144 19.79 12.38 -4.17
N GLY A 145 19.39 12.83 -2.99
CA GLY A 145 18.93 14.18 -2.72
C GLY A 145 17.45 14.36 -3.07
N LEU A 146 16.76 15.10 -2.21
CA LEU A 146 15.36 15.48 -2.38
C LEU A 146 15.26 17.02 -2.56
N PRO A 147 14.22 17.51 -3.25
CA PRO A 147 14.04 18.93 -3.47
C PRO A 147 13.67 19.65 -2.16
N GLU A 148 14.45 20.65 -1.77
CA GLU A 148 14.24 21.42 -0.53
C GLU A 148 13.34 22.65 -0.74
N GLY A 149 12.69 23.09 0.34
CA GLY A 149 11.91 24.33 0.39
C GLY A 149 10.40 24.10 0.51
N GLU A 150 9.68 25.14 0.93
CA GLU A 150 8.23 25.12 1.22
C GLU A 150 7.35 24.69 0.04
N GLU A 151 7.90 24.64 -1.19
CA GLU A 151 7.19 24.16 -2.37
C GLU A 151 7.12 22.63 -2.45
N PHE A 152 8.09 21.92 -1.85
CA PHE A 152 8.28 20.48 -2.03
C PHE A 152 8.25 19.68 -0.73
N ALA A 153 8.53 20.34 0.39
CA ALA A 153 8.72 19.73 1.69
C ALA A 153 8.06 20.58 2.77
N GLU A 154 7.87 19.97 3.93
CA GLU A 154 7.40 20.61 5.17
C GLU A 154 8.59 20.82 6.11
N ASP A 155 8.43 21.75 7.06
CA ASP A 155 9.25 21.90 8.27
C ASP A 155 8.49 21.23 9.42
N TYR A 156 8.44 19.90 9.40
CA TYR A 156 7.59 19.14 10.32
C TYR A 156 8.13 19.14 11.75
N ASN A 157 9.45 19.31 11.89
CA ASN A 157 10.16 19.25 13.16
C ASN A 157 10.40 20.65 13.79
N ASP A 158 9.95 21.72 13.13
CA ASP A 158 10.08 23.13 13.52
C ASP A 158 11.55 23.60 13.70
N ASP A 159 12.49 23.09 12.90
CA ASP A 159 13.91 23.48 12.92
C ASP A 159 14.26 24.64 11.96
N GLY A 160 13.30 25.05 11.11
CA GLY A 160 13.44 26.13 10.14
C GLY A 160 13.94 25.67 8.78
N LEU A 161 14.04 24.36 8.53
CA LEU A 161 14.39 23.76 7.24
C LEU A 161 13.21 22.95 6.71
N PHE A 162 12.89 23.14 5.43
CA PHE A 162 11.80 22.42 4.77
C PHE A 162 12.39 21.20 4.04
N GLN A 163 12.46 20.08 4.75
CA GLN A 163 13.15 18.86 4.32
C GLN A 163 12.39 17.57 4.70
N GLU A 164 11.16 17.66 5.19
CA GLU A 164 10.29 16.52 5.46
C GLU A 164 9.22 16.33 4.39
N TYR A 165 9.07 15.09 3.91
CA TYR A 165 8.17 14.73 2.82
C TYR A 165 7.05 13.82 3.33
N PHE A 166 5.81 14.25 3.13
CA PHE A 166 4.65 13.45 3.51
C PHE A 166 4.50 12.24 2.61
N ASN A 167 4.27 11.07 3.20
CA ASN A 167 3.75 9.90 2.50
C ASN A 167 2.96 9.02 3.47
N THR A 168 2.58 7.84 3.01
CA THR A 168 1.97 6.82 3.85
C THR A 168 3.02 6.21 4.79
N ASP A 169 2.60 5.69 5.94
CA ASP A 169 3.47 5.06 6.92
C ASP A 169 3.78 3.59 6.63
N GLY A 170 3.47 3.11 5.43
CA GLY A 170 3.57 1.69 5.08
C GLY A 170 2.37 0.84 5.49
N ALA A 171 1.41 1.39 6.24
CA ALA A 171 0.23 0.66 6.70
C ALA A 171 -1.08 1.33 6.23
N GLY A 172 -1.93 0.54 5.59
CA GLY A 172 -3.22 1.00 5.13
C GLY A 172 -4.17 -0.13 4.73
N ASP A 173 -5.35 0.28 4.30
CA ASP A 173 -6.42 -0.62 3.86
C ASP A 173 -7.19 0.00 2.69
N VAL A 174 -7.73 -0.87 1.83
CA VAL A 174 -8.55 -0.49 0.66
C VAL A 174 -9.90 -1.19 0.77
N HIS A 175 -10.98 -0.44 0.54
CA HIS A 175 -12.34 -0.96 0.60
C HIS A 175 -13.14 -0.54 -0.62
N ILE A 176 -14.03 -1.42 -1.04
CA ILE A 176 -14.99 -1.17 -2.12
C ILE A 176 -16.36 -1.19 -1.49
N ASP A 177 -17.05 -0.06 -1.51
CA ASP A 177 -18.36 0.08 -0.89
C ASP A 177 -19.47 -0.65 -1.67
N THR A 178 -20.70 -0.58 -1.18
CA THR A 178 -21.85 -1.21 -1.83
C THR A 178 -22.21 -0.63 -3.20
N TYR A 179 -21.70 0.55 -3.53
CA TYR A 179 -21.94 1.25 -4.79
C TYR A 179 -20.81 1.05 -5.79
N GLY A 180 -19.73 0.35 -5.42
CA GLY A 180 -18.56 0.09 -6.24
C GLY A 180 -17.50 1.19 -6.16
N GLN A 181 -17.65 2.17 -5.26
CA GLN A 181 -16.66 3.21 -5.04
C GLN A 181 -15.48 2.66 -4.23
N VAL A 182 -14.27 3.02 -4.66
CA VAL A 182 -13.03 2.65 -3.98
C VAL A 182 -12.67 3.71 -2.94
N HIS A 183 -12.37 3.23 -1.73
CA HIS A 183 -11.95 4.01 -0.57
C HIS A 183 -10.62 3.46 -0.07
N VAL A 184 -9.77 4.35 0.41
CA VAL A 184 -8.47 3.99 0.98
C VAL A 184 -8.28 4.75 2.29
N SER A 185 -7.77 4.07 3.31
CA SER A 185 -7.30 4.69 4.54
C SER A 185 -5.88 4.26 4.84
N TYR A 186 -5.03 5.16 5.31
CA TYR A 186 -3.63 4.87 5.62
C TYR A 186 -3.14 5.74 6.79
N GLY A 187 -2.12 5.26 7.49
CA GLY A 187 -1.41 6.07 8.46
C GLY A 187 -0.47 7.06 7.75
N SER A 188 -0.34 8.25 8.32
CA SER A 188 0.54 9.30 7.80
C SER A 188 1.95 9.21 8.37
N MET A 189 2.95 9.52 7.55
CA MET A 189 4.35 9.59 7.94
C MET A 189 5.06 10.72 7.20
N TYR A 190 5.98 11.40 7.89
CA TYR A 190 7.00 12.21 7.23
C TYR A 190 8.31 11.42 7.11
N TYR A 191 9.00 11.63 5.99
CA TYR A 191 10.30 11.04 5.66
C TYR A 191 11.31 12.13 5.34
N MET A 192 12.60 11.87 5.56
CA MET A 192 13.67 12.81 5.29
C MET A 192 14.97 12.10 4.89
N ASP A 193 15.73 12.74 4.00
CA ASP A 193 17.11 12.38 3.67
C ASP A 193 17.96 13.64 3.48
N ALA A 194 18.30 14.28 4.59
CA ALA A 194 19.03 15.55 4.58
C ALA A 194 20.55 15.37 4.41
N ASP A 195 21.12 14.24 4.85
CA ASP A 195 22.57 13.95 4.76
C ASP A 195 22.86 12.91 3.68
N THR A 196 23.00 13.39 2.44
CA THR A 196 23.19 12.58 1.23
C THR A 196 24.56 11.89 1.10
N ILE A 197 25.29 11.69 2.20
CA ILE A 197 26.57 10.98 2.21
C ILE A 197 26.67 9.93 3.33
N ASP A 198 25.58 9.67 4.06
CA ASP A 198 25.58 8.74 5.18
C ASP A 198 25.00 7.35 4.84
N GLY A 199 24.32 7.22 3.70
CA GLY A 199 23.75 5.96 3.23
C GLY A 199 22.50 5.53 3.97
N THR A 200 21.83 6.46 4.66
CA THR A 200 20.65 6.22 5.49
C THR A 200 19.57 7.26 5.23
N THR A 201 18.36 6.97 5.71
CA THR A 201 17.25 7.92 5.67
C THR A 201 16.59 7.97 7.04
N SER A 202 15.76 9.00 7.26
CA SER A 202 15.01 9.23 8.49
C SER A 202 13.50 9.21 8.24
N TYR A 203 12.75 8.90 9.30
CA TYR A 203 11.29 8.95 9.32
C TYR A 203 10.84 9.46 10.69
N PHE A 204 9.61 9.97 10.77
CA PHE A 204 9.09 10.64 11.96
C PHE A 204 7.96 9.82 12.61
N PRO A 205 8.26 8.84 13.49
CA PRO A 205 7.25 7.93 14.06
C PRO A 205 6.19 8.62 14.92
N GLY A 206 6.45 9.85 15.38
CA GLY A 206 5.48 10.71 16.05
C GLY A 206 4.41 11.29 15.12
N THR A 207 4.51 11.08 13.80
CA THR A 207 3.52 11.55 12.82
C THR A 207 2.15 11.00 13.16
N ASN A 208 1.16 11.88 13.24
CA ASN A 208 -0.16 11.57 13.73
C ASN A 208 -1.22 11.99 12.70
N GLY A 209 -1.97 11.02 12.21
CA GLY A 209 -3.02 11.25 11.23
C GLY A 209 -3.44 9.96 10.57
N LEU A 210 -4.72 9.65 10.67
CA LEU A 210 -5.40 8.67 9.83
C LEU A 210 -5.93 9.42 8.61
N ALA A 211 -5.31 9.18 7.47
CA ALA A 211 -5.72 9.77 6.21
C ALA A 211 -6.80 8.91 5.54
N TYR A 212 -7.71 9.57 4.83
CA TYR A 212 -8.76 8.95 4.03
C TYR A 212 -8.82 9.56 2.63
N TRP A 213 -9.01 8.69 1.65
CA TRP A 213 -9.12 9.01 0.25
C TRP A 213 -10.24 8.17 -0.41
N ASN A 214 -10.85 8.69 -1.47
CA ASN A 214 -11.67 7.90 -2.40
C ASN A 214 -11.38 8.29 -3.85
N GLU A 215 -11.77 7.42 -4.79
CA GLU A 215 -11.43 7.53 -6.23
C GLU A 215 -11.91 8.80 -6.95
N SER A 216 -12.69 9.66 -6.29
CA SER A 216 -13.09 10.96 -6.82
C SER A 216 -12.20 12.14 -6.40
N MET A 217 -11.27 11.94 -5.46
CA MET A 217 -10.52 13.04 -4.84
C MET A 217 -9.23 13.42 -5.61
N GLY A 218 -8.60 12.46 -6.31
CA GLY A 218 -7.35 12.69 -7.08
C GLY A 218 -6.08 12.59 -6.22
N ALA A 219 -4.91 12.81 -6.81
CA ALA A 219 -3.63 12.75 -6.09
C ALA A 219 -3.54 13.82 -4.97
N ASP A 220 -2.82 13.51 -3.90
CA ASP A 220 -2.45 14.44 -2.80
C ASP A 220 -3.63 15.15 -2.14
N SER A 221 -4.80 14.51 -2.17
CA SER A 221 -6.07 15.12 -1.78
C SER A 221 -6.68 14.50 -0.53
N ALA A 222 -6.04 13.46 0.03
CA ALA A 222 -6.53 12.75 1.19
C ALA A 222 -6.79 13.69 2.38
N GLN A 223 -7.78 13.36 3.19
CA GLN A 223 -8.18 14.15 4.34
C GLN A 223 -7.82 13.41 5.62
N ILE A 224 -7.29 14.12 6.62
CA ILE A 224 -7.09 13.55 7.95
C ILE A 224 -8.43 13.45 8.65
N ILE A 225 -8.87 12.22 8.95
CA ILE A 225 -10.18 11.90 9.54
C ILE A 225 -10.10 11.38 10.98
N GLY A 226 -8.89 11.09 11.46
CA GLY A 226 -8.65 10.64 12.84
C GLY A 226 -7.22 10.95 13.25
N TYR A 227 -7.00 11.13 14.55
CA TYR A 227 -5.69 11.44 15.12
C TYR A 227 -5.71 11.19 16.63
N SER A 228 -4.52 11.01 17.21
CA SER A 228 -4.30 10.99 18.66
C SER A 228 -4.47 12.38 19.26
N PHE A 229 -5.17 12.49 20.38
CA PHE A 229 -5.41 13.77 21.07
C PHE A 229 -4.25 14.12 22.00
N ASP A 230 -3.77 15.34 21.90
CA ASP A 230 -3.04 16.02 22.97
C ASP A 230 -4.06 16.42 24.06
N TYR A 231 -4.13 15.62 25.12
CA TYR A 231 -5.10 15.81 26.21
C TYR A 231 -4.70 16.90 27.21
N ASP A 232 -3.42 17.20 27.31
CA ASP A 232 -2.89 18.17 28.28
C ASP A 232 -2.60 19.54 27.68
N GLU A 233 -2.82 19.69 26.37
CA GLU A 233 -2.67 20.92 25.59
C GLU A 233 -1.22 21.46 25.64
N SER A 234 -0.25 20.55 25.76
CA SER A 234 1.18 20.89 25.73
C SER A 234 1.66 21.35 24.35
N GLY A 235 0.89 21.05 23.30
CA GLY A 235 1.23 21.32 21.90
C GLY A 235 1.98 20.17 21.22
N THR A 236 2.23 19.07 21.93
CA THR A 236 2.93 17.88 21.43
C THR A 236 2.22 16.61 21.90
N LEU A 237 2.44 15.50 21.20
CA LEU A 237 2.02 14.20 21.72
C LEU A 237 3.10 13.65 22.64
N ASP A 238 2.70 13.27 23.85
CA ASP A 238 3.59 12.63 24.82
C ASP A 238 3.59 11.10 24.63
N PHE A 239 4.78 10.54 24.49
CA PHE A 239 5.00 9.09 24.40
C PHE A 239 6.04 8.65 25.43
N ASP A 240 5.74 7.59 26.20
CA ASP A 240 6.74 6.91 27.01
C ASP A 240 7.75 6.15 26.11
N GLU A 241 7.22 5.48 25.07
CA GLU A 241 7.95 4.76 24.04
C GLU A 241 7.05 4.62 22.80
N ILE A 242 7.64 4.74 21.60
CA ILE A 242 6.94 4.40 20.36
C ILE A 242 7.37 2.98 19.95
N ALA A 243 6.39 2.12 19.68
CA ALA A 243 6.66 0.73 19.31
C ALA A 243 7.45 0.65 17.99
N ALA A 244 8.40 -0.29 17.93
CA ALA A 244 9.27 -0.52 16.76
C ALA A 244 8.57 -1.28 15.62
N TYR A 245 7.39 -0.79 15.23
CA TYR A 245 6.67 -1.24 14.03
C TYR A 245 6.97 -0.39 12.80
N TYR A 246 7.67 0.74 12.97
CA TYR A 246 8.07 1.65 11.90
C TYR A 246 6.90 2.31 11.17
N VAL A 247 5.74 2.41 11.84
CA VAL A 247 4.52 3.09 11.35
C VAL A 247 4.22 4.33 12.20
N GLY A 248 3.28 5.16 11.75
CA GLY A 248 2.88 6.38 12.45
C GLY A 248 1.95 6.11 13.64
N CYS A 249 1.60 7.16 14.37
CA CYS A 249 0.76 7.09 15.58
C CYS A 249 -0.70 6.73 15.31
N ALA A 250 -1.14 6.81 14.05
CA ALA A 250 -2.47 6.41 13.60
C ALA A 250 -2.40 5.34 12.50
N GLY A 251 -1.38 4.47 12.58
CA GLY A 251 -1.15 3.38 11.63
C GLY A 251 -2.09 2.18 11.81
N PHE A 252 -1.90 1.18 10.93
CA PHE A 252 -2.70 -0.05 10.86
C PHE A 252 -4.23 0.16 10.79
N PRO A 253 -4.74 1.06 9.95
CA PRO A 253 -6.18 1.23 9.84
C PRO A 253 -6.84 0.03 9.17
N SER A 254 -8.15 -0.07 9.38
CA SER A 254 -9.03 -0.96 8.64
C SER A 254 -10.29 -0.20 8.27
N ILE A 255 -10.80 -0.39 7.06
CA ILE A 255 -12.01 0.25 6.56
C ILE A 255 -13.03 -0.81 6.14
N ALA A 256 -14.31 -0.54 6.41
CA ALA A 256 -15.42 -1.41 6.04
C ALA A 256 -16.67 -0.56 5.79
N SER A 257 -17.71 -1.18 5.25
CA SER A 257 -19.02 -0.54 5.13
C SER A 257 -20.12 -1.45 5.65
N ASP A 258 -21.18 -0.87 6.20
CA ASP A 258 -22.40 -1.61 6.47
C ASP A 258 -23.17 -1.95 5.18
N ALA A 259 -24.31 -2.65 5.33
CA ALA A 259 -25.15 -3.05 4.19
C ALA A 259 -25.85 -1.87 3.48
N ALA A 260 -25.91 -0.70 4.11
CA ALA A 260 -26.44 0.53 3.53
C ALA A 260 -25.36 1.39 2.86
N GLY A 261 -24.09 0.96 2.92
CA GLY A 261 -22.95 1.68 2.35
C GLY A 261 -22.40 2.78 3.26
N ASN A 262 -22.75 2.79 4.55
CA ASN A 262 -22.08 3.69 5.50
C ASN A 262 -20.70 3.13 5.82
N LEU A 263 -19.68 3.97 5.67
CA LEU A 263 -18.29 3.70 6.09
C LEU A 263 -18.12 3.94 7.59
#